data_AF-A0A3D4UVA1-F1
#
_entry.id   AF-A0A3D4UVA1-F1
#
_cell.length_a   1.000
_cell.length_b   1.000
_cell.length_c   1.000
_cell.angle_alpha   90.00
_cell.angle_beta   90.00
_cell.angle_gamma   90.00
#
_symmetry.space_group_name_H-M   'P 1'
#
loop_
_entity.id
_entity.type
_entity.pdbx_description
1 polymer ?
#
loop_
_entity_poly.entity_id
_entity_poly.type
_entity_poly.pdbx_seq_one_letter_code
_entity_poly.pdbx_strand_id
1 'polypeptide(L)'
;MNVSIESNTLLPDLNQFLFRENVISSLKEIISGGFNISISGKALSEKQLKLLLQEGISFSELKEINFSILIEDSELVVRDGENNEIIRSSDWNTISSALLSPDRSAIVKRETKETEIKIDLNLDGTGKSNIDTGLKFFDHMLEQIARHGLVD
;
A
#
# COMPACT_ATOMS: atom_id res chain seq x y z
N MET A 1 -11.13 0.45 5.87
CA MET A 1 -10.71 -0.17 4.59
C MET A 1 -10.39 -1.63 4.83
N ASN A 2 -10.39 -2.46 3.81
CA ASN A 2 -10.25 -3.91 3.90
C ASN A 2 -8.92 -4.36 3.30
N VAL A 3 -8.15 -5.15 4.05
CA VAL A 3 -6.82 -5.64 3.67
C VAL A 3 -6.85 -7.16 3.58
N SER A 4 -6.38 -7.70 2.46
CA SER A 4 -6.10 -9.14 2.33
C SER A 4 -4.63 -9.39 2.58
N ILE A 5 -4.29 -10.30 3.48
CA ILE A 5 -2.92 -10.62 3.85
C ILE A 5 -2.64 -12.07 3.49
N GLU A 6 -1.70 -12.30 2.59
CA GLU A 6 -1.29 -13.66 2.26
C GLU A 6 -0.53 -14.28 3.45
N SER A 7 -0.93 -15.47 3.88
CA SER A 7 -0.37 -16.15 5.06
C SER A 7 1.15 -16.27 5.09
N ASN A 8 1.82 -16.42 3.94
CA ASN A 8 3.28 -16.47 3.81
C ASN A 8 3.97 -15.17 4.25
N THR A 9 3.33 -14.00 4.09
CA THR A 9 3.84 -12.68 4.49
C THR A 9 4.09 -12.61 5.99
N LEU A 10 3.33 -13.37 6.77
CA LEU A 10 3.42 -13.42 8.22
C LEU A 10 4.56 -14.33 8.69
N LEU A 11 5.00 -15.28 7.86
CA LEU A 11 5.84 -16.39 8.27
C LEU A 11 7.29 -16.21 7.81
N PRO A 12 8.27 -16.55 8.65
CA PRO A 12 9.67 -16.54 8.25
C PRO A 12 9.98 -17.69 7.30
N ASP A 13 10.97 -17.52 6.43
CA ASP A 13 11.43 -18.56 5.49
C ASP A 13 12.17 -19.72 6.22
N LEU A 14 12.58 -19.50 7.47
CA LEU A 14 13.34 -20.44 8.29
C LEU A 14 12.57 -20.86 9.55
N ASN A 15 12.65 -22.16 9.87
CA ASN A 15 11.90 -22.90 10.90
C ASN A 15 12.13 -22.50 12.37
N GLN A 16 12.77 -21.36 12.66
CA GLN A 16 13.09 -20.94 14.03
C GLN A 16 12.07 -20.01 14.68
N PHE A 17 11.32 -19.21 13.89
CA PHE A 17 10.39 -18.22 14.43
C PHE A 17 8.93 -18.51 14.06
N LEU A 18 7.99 -18.10 14.91
CA LEU A 18 6.54 -18.30 14.66
C LEU A 18 5.99 -17.31 13.64
N PHE A 19 6.55 -16.10 13.60
CA PHE A 19 6.22 -14.99 12.71
C PHE A 19 7.50 -14.23 12.33
N ARG A 20 7.47 -13.47 11.23
CA ARG A 20 8.53 -12.49 10.90
C ARG A 20 8.60 -11.41 11.97
N GLU A 21 9.72 -10.67 12.01
CA GLU A 21 9.87 -9.52 12.90
C GLU A 21 8.77 -8.48 12.63
N ASN A 22 8.33 -7.80 13.70
CA ASN A 22 7.35 -6.70 13.68
C ASN A 22 5.94 -7.04 13.17
N VAL A 23 5.65 -8.28 12.75
CA VAL A 23 4.31 -8.67 12.25
C VAL A 23 3.20 -8.32 13.23
N ILE A 24 3.33 -8.72 14.49
CA ILE A 24 2.26 -8.55 15.49
C ILE A 24 2.01 -7.06 15.77
N SER A 25 3.06 -6.26 15.92
CA SER A 25 2.92 -4.81 16.13
C SER A 25 2.27 -4.16 14.92
N SER A 26 2.75 -4.43 13.71
CA SER A 26 2.20 -3.88 12.48
C SER A 26 0.73 -4.25 12.24
N LEU A 27 0.34 -5.50 12.53
CA LEU A 27 -1.07 -5.91 12.44
C LEU A 27 -1.95 -5.17 13.47
N LYS A 28 -1.47 -4.97 14.70
CA LYS A 28 -2.20 -4.21 15.72
C LYS A 28 -2.34 -2.75 15.32
N GLU A 29 -1.31 -2.14 14.73
CA GLU A 29 -1.37 -0.78 14.21
C GLU A 29 -2.39 -0.66 13.07
N ILE A 30 -2.37 -1.58 12.11
CA ILE A 30 -3.33 -1.64 10.99
C ILE A 30 -4.76 -1.74 11.52
N ILE A 31 -5.04 -2.67 12.44
CA ILE A 31 -6.37 -2.81 13.05
C ILE A 31 -6.76 -1.54 13.83
N SER A 32 -5.85 -0.97 14.62
CA SER A 32 -6.11 0.26 15.40
C SER A 32 -6.38 1.46 14.49
N GLY A 33 -5.81 1.47 13.29
CA GLY A 33 -6.09 2.44 12.23
C GLY A 33 -7.45 2.26 11.55
N GLY A 34 -8.27 1.30 11.96
CA GLY A 34 -9.62 1.08 11.42
C GLY A 34 -9.65 0.22 10.15
N PHE A 35 -8.59 -0.56 9.89
CA PHE A 35 -8.59 -1.54 8.81
C PHE A 35 -9.17 -2.88 9.27
N ASN A 36 -10.00 -3.48 8.43
CA ASN A 36 -10.39 -4.87 8.58
C ASN A 36 -9.39 -5.75 7.85
N ILE A 37 -8.93 -6.82 8.48
CA ILE A 37 -7.96 -7.74 7.89
C ILE A 37 -8.60 -9.10 7.61
N SER A 38 -8.20 -9.68 6.48
CA SER A 38 -8.50 -11.06 6.09
C SER A 38 -7.20 -11.78 5.80
N ILE A 39 -7.19 -13.10 5.96
CA ILE A 39 -6.03 -13.93 5.62
C ILE A 39 -6.36 -14.80 4.41
N SER A 40 -5.42 -14.90 3.48
CA SER A 40 -5.51 -15.76 2.29
C SER A 40 -4.34 -16.75 2.23
N GLY A 41 -4.50 -17.83 1.47
CA GLY A 41 -3.47 -18.86 1.29
C GLY A 41 -3.51 -19.98 2.32
N LYS A 42 -2.34 -20.41 2.80
CA LYS A 42 -2.20 -21.58 3.67
C LYS A 42 -2.75 -21.30 5.07
N ALA A 43 -3.47 -22.26 5.62
CA ALA A 43 -3.95 -22.19 6.99
C ALA A 43 -2.77 -22.05 7.99
N LEU A 44 -2.89 -21.09 8.90
CA LEU A 44 -2.00 -20.96 10.05
C LEU A 44 -2.17 -22.14 11.01
N SER A 45 -1.10 -22.51 11.70
CA SER A 45 -1.16 -23.52 12.76
C SER A 45 -1.99 -23.04 13.95
N GLU A 46 -2.54 -23.97 14.74
CA GLU A 46 -3.29 -23.61 15.96
C GLU A 46 -2.48 -22.74 16.93
N LYS A 47 -1.16 -22.98 17.03
CA LYS A 47 -0.27 -22.20 17.88
C LYS A 47 -0.17 -20.75 17.42
N GLN A 48 -0.08 -20.52 16.11
CA GLN A 48 -0.04 -19.19 15.51
C GLN A 48 -1.37 -18.46 15.71
N LEU A 49 -2.49 -19.14 15.47
CA LEU A 49 -3.83 -18.57 15.68
C LEU A 49 -4.05 -18.17 17.15
N LYS A 50 -3.67 -19.02 18.11
CA LYS A 50 -3.78 -18.69 19.54
C LYS A 50 -2.97 -17.47 19.92
N LEU A 51 -1.75 -17.32 19.40
CA LEU A 51 -0.91 -16.15 19.67
C LEU A 51 -1.55 -14.86 19.15
N LEU A 52 -2.04 -14.89 17.90
CA LEU A 52 -2.70 -13.72 17.30
C LEU A 52 -3.96 -13.32 18.09
N LEU A 53 -4.77 -14.29 18.49
CA LEU A 53 -5.96 -14.04 19.30
C LEU A 53 -5.63 -13.45 20.68
N GLN A 54 -4.54 -13.89 21.33
CA GLN A 54 -4.09 -13.32 22.60
C GLN A 54 -3.69 -11.85 22.47
N GLU A 55 -3.16 -11.47 21.30
CA GLU A 55 -2.81 -10.09 20.97
C GLU A 55 -3.98 -9.24 20.47
N GLY A 56 -5.20 -9.81 20.44
CA GLY A 56 -6.41 -9.13 19.96
C GLY A 56 -6.54 -9.07 18.43
N ILE A 57 -5.75 -9.87 17.71
CA ILE A 57 -5.75 -9.92 16.24
C ILE A 57 -6.73 -11.01 15.79
N SER A 58 -7.74 -10.61 15.03
CA SER A 58 -8.72 -11.51 14.40
C SER A 58 -8.83 -11.23 12.91
N PHE A 59 -9.12 -12.28 12.13
CA PHE A 59 -9.35 -12.18 10.69
C PHE A 59 -10.82 -12.44 10.39
N SER A 60 -11.37 -11.68 9.44
CA SER A 60 -12.75 -11.86 8.97
C SER A 60 -12.75 -12.14 7.46
N GLU A 61 -13.80 -12.77 6.96
CA GLU A 61 -14.04 -12.82 5.51
C GLU A 61 -14.49 -11.44 5.02
N LEU A 62 -13.84 -10.95 3.96
CA LEU A 62 -14.08 -9.61 3.40
C LEU A 62 -14.51 -9.75 1.94
N LYS A 63 -15.57 -9.03 1.55
CA LYS A 63 -16.14 -9.08 0.19
C LYS A 63 -15.40 -8.17 -0.80
N GLU A 64 -14.98 -7.01 -0.34
CA GLU A 64 -14.25 -6.02 -1.13
C GLU A 64 -12.87 -5.82 -0.50
N ILE A 65 -11.81 -5.92 -1.29
CA ILE A 65 -10.43 -5.76 -0.84
C ILE A 65 -9.93 -4.41 -1.37
N ASN A 66 -9.53 -3.51 -0.46
CA ASN A 66 -8.91 -2.24 -0.84
C ASN A 66 -7.41 -2.39 -1.04
N PHE A 67 -6.76 -3.24 -0.24
CA PHE A 67 -5.33 -3.51 -0.32
C PHE A 67 -5.03 -5.00 -0.20
N SER A 68 -4.03 -5.48 -0.91
CA SER A 68 -3.50 -6.83 -0.76
C SER A 68 -2.02 -6.78 -0.38
N ILE A 69 -1.62 -7.62 0.58
CA ILE A 69 -0.24 -7.80 1.02
C ILE A 69 0.18 -9.22 0.62
N LEU A 70 1.25 -9.30 -0.16
CA LEU A 70 1.77 -10.54 -0.72
C LEU A 70 3.30 -10.56 -0.67
N ILE A 71 3.92 -11.73 -0.90
CA ILE A 71 5.37 -11.84 -1.06
C ILE A 71 5.72 -11.97 -2.54
N GLU A 72 6.60 -11.11 -3.05
CA GLU A 72 7.24 -11.22 -4.36
C GLU A 72 8.74 -10.95 -4.23
N ASP A 73 9.57 -11.76 -4.88
CA ASP A 73 11.04 -11.63 -4.84
C ASP A 73 11.61 -11.54 -3.41
N SER A 74 11.04 -12.33 -2.48
CA SER A 74 11.38 -12.36 -1.04
C SER A 74 11.06 -11.08 -0.25
N GLU A 75 10.36 -10.11 -0.84
CA GLU A 75 9.93 -8.88 -0.18
C GLU A 75 8.41 -8.82 -0.03
N LEU A 76 7.94 -8.02 0.94
CA LEU A 76 6.52 -7.72 1.12
C LEU A 76 6.12 -6.67 0.11
N VAL A 77 4.99 -6.89 -0.56
CA VAL A 77 4.43 -5.98 -1.55
C VAL A 77 3.00 -5.66 -1.17
N VAL A 78 2.67 -4.37 -1.13
CA VAL A 78 1.29 -3.89 -1.00
C VAL A 78 0.78 -3.47 -2.36
N ARG A 79 -0.39 -3.97 -2.74
CA ARG A 79 -1.12 -3.52 -3.92
C ARG A 79 -2.48 -2.94 -3.56
N ASP A 80 -2.95 -1.99 -4.37
CA ASP A 80 -4.32 -1.47 -4.29
C ASP A 80 -5.35 -2.46 -4.87
N GLY A 81 -6.63 -2.06 -4.88
CA GLY A 81 -7.73 -2.84 -5.47
C GLY A 81 -7.66 -2.97 -7.00
N GLU A 82 -6.85 -2.16 -7.68
CA GLU A 82 -6.59 -2.24 -9.13
C GLU A 82 -5.32 -3.04 -9.45
N ASN A 83 -4.69 -3.63 -8.44
CA ASN A 83 -3.45 -4.42 -8.53
C ASN A 83 -2.21 -3.58 -8.93
N ASN A 84 -2.20 -2.28 -8.66
CA ASN A 84 -1.00 -1.45 -8.76
C ASN A 84 -0.14 -1.61 -7.49
N GLU A 85 1.17 -1.70 -7.65
CA GLU A 85 2.12 -1.73 -6.52
C GLU A 85 2.19 -0.35 -5.85
N ILE A 86 1.88 -0.31 -4.56
CA ILE A 86 1.95 0.90 -3.72
C ILE A 86 3.33 0.99 -3.07
N ILE A 87 3.78 -0.12 -2.48
CA ILE A 87 5.06 -0.17 -1.77
C ILE A 87 5.60 -1.59 -1.75
N ARG A 88 6.94 -1.68 -1.74
CA ARG A 88 7.73 -2.89 -1.56
C ARG A 88 8.73 -2.67 -0.44
N SER A 89 8.80 -3.60 0.51
CA SER A 89 9.75 -3.55 1.62
C SER A 89 9.98 -4.92 2.23
N SER A 90 11.16 -5.15 2.80
CA SER A 90 11.44 -6.33 3.62
C SER A 90 10.90 -6.23 5.06
N ASP A 91 10.45 -5.04 5.49
CA ASP A 91 10.05 -4.76 6.88
C ASP A 91 8.56 -4.42 7.02
N TRP A 92 7.91 -5.07 8.00
CA TRP A 92 6.47 -4.92 8.26
C TRP A 92 6.08 -3.54 8.82
N ASN A 93 6.97 -2.83 9.53
CA ASN A 93 6.63 -1.47 10.00
C ASN A 93 6.48 -0.50 8.83
N THR A 94 7.30 -0.68 7.78
CA THR A 94 7.19 0.09 6.54
C THR A 94 5.83 -0.16 5.88
N ILE A 95 5.39 -1.42 5.86
CA ILE A 95 4.09 -1.83 5.31
C ILE A 95 2.92 -1.25 6.10
N SER A 96 2.92 -1.35 7.44
CA SER A 96 1.86 -0.76 8.27
C SER A 96 1.81 0.75 8.12
N SER A 97 2.97 1.42 8.13
CA SER A 97 3.05 2.87 7.98
C SER A 97 2.47 3.35 6.65
N ALA A 98 2.81 2.68 5.53
CA ALA A 98 2.29 3.04 4.21
C ALA A 98 0.76 2.85 4.10
N LEU A 99 0.20 1.83 4.76
CA LEU A 99 -1.26 1.66 4.82
C LEU A 99 -1.94 2.72 5.69
N LEU A 100 -1.33 3.09 6.81
CA LEU A 100 -1.90 4.04 7.77
C LEU A 100 -1.76 5.50 7.33
N SER A 101 -0.77 5.80 6.50
CA SER A 101 -0.50 7.12 5.93
C SER A 101 -0.30 6.99 4.43
N PRO A 102 -1.36 6.69 3.66
CA PRO A 102 -1.27 6.61 2.22
C PRO A 102 -0.93 7.98 1.64
N ASP A 103 -0.18 7.97 0.54
CA ASP A 103 0.18 9.19 -0.19
C ASP A 103 -1.07 9.97 -0.58
N ARG A 104 -0.97 11.30 -0.49
CA ARG A 104 -2.03 12.21 -0.92
C ARG A 104 -1.96 12.35 -2.43
N SER A 105 -2.42 11.33 -3.13
CA SER A 105 -2.46 11.27 -4.58
C SER A 105 -3.87 11.37 -5.16
N ALA A 106 -3.98 11.86 -6.39
CA ALA A 106 -5.25 11.96 -7.11
C ALA A 106 -5.04 11.87 -8.62
N ILE A 107 -5.92 11.09 -9.27
CA ILE A 107 -6.00 11.02 -10.74
C ILE A 107 -7.29 11.69 -11.19
N VAL A 108 -7.16 12.66 -12.09
CA VAL A 108 -8.29 13.40 -12.66
C VAL A 108 -8.26 13.31 -14.17
N LYS A 109 -9.38 12.89 -14.77
CA LYS A 109 -9.60 12.93 -16.21
C LYS A 109 -10.73 13.90 -16.53
N ARG A 110 -10.52 14.77 -17.51
CA ARG A 110 -11.49 15.74 -18.00
C ARG A 110 -11.48 15.76 -19.51
N GLU A 111 -12.64 15.52 -20.10
CA GLU A 111 -12.84 15.56 -21.55
C GLU A 111 -13.92 16.58 -21.88
N THR A 112 -13.62 17.46 -22.84
CA THR A 112 -14.57 18.40 -23.45
C THR A 112 -14.43 18.34 -24.96
N LYS A 113 -15.26 19.09 -25.68
CA LYS A 113 -15.12 19.24 -27.14
C LYS A 113 -13.83 19.95 -27.58
N GLU A 114 -13.14 20.61 -26.65
CA GLU A 114 -11.96 21.43 -26.93
C GLU A 114 -10.67 20.76 -26.46
N THR A 115 -10.71 20.06 -25.33
CA THR A 115 -9.51 19.52 -24.67
C THR A 115 -9.77 18.18 -24.02
N GLU A 116 -8.79 17.30 -24.08
CA GLU A 116 -8.69 16.08 -23.29
C GLU A 116 -7.52 16.23 -22.32
N ILE A 117 -7.76 16.05 -21.02
CA ILE A 117 -6.77 16.27 -19.97
C ILE A 117 -6.79 15.07 -19.02
N LYS A 118 -5.60 14.51 -18.77
CA LYS A 118 -5.35 13.54 -17.69
C LYS A 118 -4.25 14.09 -16.79
N ILE A 119 -4.52 14.14 -15.49
CA ILE A 119 -3.55 14.51 -14.46
C ILE A 119 -3.45 13.34 -13.48
N ASP A 120 -2.22 12.99 -13.17
CA ASP A 120 -1.83 12.15 -12.03
C ASP A 120 -0.97 13.04 -11.15
N LEU A 121 -1.30 13.15 -9.86
CA LEU A 121 -0.63 14.06 -8.93
C LEU A 121 -0.41 13.35 -7.61
N ASN A 122 0.82 13.38 -7.10
CA ASN A 122 1.17 12.97 -5.74
C ASN A 122 1.73 14.17 -4.95
N LEU A 123 1.03 14.58 -3.89
CA LEU A 123 1.46 15.70 -3.03
C LEU A 123 2.61 15.34 -2.09
N ASP A 124 2.91 14.05 -1.91
CA ASP A 124 3.98 13.52 -1.07
C ASP A 124 5.18 13.03 -1.92
N GLY A 125 5.37 13.64 -3.09
CA GLY A 125 6.37 13.27 -4.09
C GLY A 125 7.80 13.76 -3.82
N THR A 126 8.62 13.69 -4.86
CA THR A 126 10.05 14.03 -4.84
C THR A 126 10.43 15.18 -5.79
N GLY A 127 9.45 15.74 -6.51
CA GLY A 127 9.62 16.78 -7.53
C GLY A 127 9.90 16.24 -8.93
N LYS A 128 9.54 14.99 -9.22
CA LYS A 128 9.61 14.37 -10.55
C LYS A 128 8.34 14.68 -11.31
N SER A 129 8.43 15.10 -12.56
CA SER A 129 7.24 15.33 -13.37
C SER A 129 7.41 14.87 -14.81
N ASN A 130 6.30 14.50 -15.44
CA ASN A 130 6.21 14.17 -16.85
C ASN A 130 5.02 14.89 -17.46
N ILE A 131 5.27 16.02 -18.12
CA ILE A 131 4.25 16.98 -18.52
C ILE A 131 4.33 17.22 -20.03
N ASP A 132 3.22 17.01 -20.73
CA ASP A 132 3.09 17.35 -22.13
C ASP A 132 1.70 17.93 -22.41
N THR A 133 1.63 19.25 -22.45
CA THR A 133 0.40 19.99 -22.78
C THR A 133 0.35 20.37 -24.27
N GLY A 134 1.40 20.05 -25.04
CA GLY A 134 1.63 20.58 -26.39
C GLY A 134 2.13 22.03 -26.41
N LEU A 135 2.18 22.72 -25.27
CA LEU A 135 2.65 24.10 -25.13
C LEU A 135 3.91 24.16 -24.27
N LYS A 136 5.08 24.18 -24.92
CA LYS A 136 6.39 24.04 -24.23
C LYS A 136 6.67 25.06 -23.13
N PHE A 137 6.20 26.29 -23.27
CA PHE A 137 6.33 27.27 -22.19
C PHE A 137 5.49 26.89 -20.96
N PHE A 138 4.29 26.36 -21.17
CA PHE A 138 3.42 25.94 -20.07
C PHE A 138 3.94 24.67 -19.39
N ASP A 139 4.44 23.70 -20.16
CA ASP A 139 5.14 22.51 -19.64
C ASP A 139 6.25 22.95 -18.67
N HIS A 140 7.11 23.88 -19.09
CA HIS A 140 8.20 24.39 -18.27
C HIS A 140 7.73 25.05 -16.96
N MET A 141 6.63 25.81 -16.99
CA MET A 141 6.07 26.42 -15.77
C MET A 141 5.56 25.36 -14.80
N LEU A 142 4.89 24.32 -15.29
CA LEU A 142 4.37 23.24 -14.45
C LEU A 142 5.52 22.37 -13.87
N GLU A 143 6.59 22.15 -14.64
CA GLU A 143 7.81 21.49 -14.13
C GLU A 143 8.41 22.23 -12.93
N GLN A 144 8.40 23.57 -12.94
CA GLN A 144 8.87 24.35 -11.79
C GLN A 144 8.00 24.14 -10.55
N ILE A 145 6.67 24.02 -10.73
CA ILE A 145 5.74 23.72 -9.64
C ILE A 145 6.07 22.37 -9.02
N ALA A 146 6.25 21.32 -9.84
CA ALA A 146 6.64 20.00 -9.35
C ALA A 146 7.96 20.05 -8.56
N ARG A 147 9.00 20.62 -9.17
CA ARG A 147 10.35 20.65 -8.59
C ARG A 147 10.44 21.45 -7.28
N HIS A 148 9.77 22.59 -7.19
CA HIS A 148 9.84 23.46 -6.02
C HIS A 148 8.75 23.17 -4.99
N GLY A 149 7.65 22.56 -5.41
CA GLY A 149 6.58 22.08 -4.53
C GLY A 149 6.86 20.72 -3.90
N LEU A 150 7.87 19.98 -4.40
CA LEU A 150 8.14 18.58 -4.02
C LEU A 150 6.90 17.69 -4.27
N VAL A 151 6.23 17.92 -5.40
CA VAL A 151 5.08 17.14 -5.84
C VAL A 151 5.43 16.42 -7.14
N ASP A 152 4.86 15.23 -7.32
CA ASP A 152 5.06 14.38 -8.51
C ASP A 152 3.85 14.37 -9.43
#